data_AF-A0A9W6TG46-F1
#
_entry.id   AF-A0A9W6TG46-F1
#
_cell.length_a   1.000
_cell.length_b   1.000
_cell.length_c   1.000
_cell.angle_alpha   90.00
_cell.angle_beta   90.00
_cell.angle_gamma   90.00
#
_symmetry.space_group_name_H-M   'P 1'
#
loop_
_entity.id
_entity.type
_entity.pdbx_description
1 polymer ?
#
loop_
_entity_poly.entity_id
_entity_poly.type
_entity_poly.pdbx_seq_one_letter_code
_entity_poly.pdbx_strand_id
1 'polypeptide(L)'
;MPHPTTLSADDLERMRASVSPPVQSDREARRQAIKLKSEQRTATWPNTLEAMRKKKDRWKKDREERLEEERTKVDEEEMRLQREAQTKQIERANRLLYEQTDRMKTLRSKQLLADVVHLEEKKMLKDQDDLTNYLYDRQVLAKVLEGEEEEQRQRKRKQEENARLAAIQKQQLEEYKQRYISELREEKMDGKRMKQHAEQEYLDEMEKERQRKIRMKQASEETQLANERLRAHREMQKEKERLEDAKRDEDERKKQLRDAKRMDLQRQKKENAQARKQRMIDLATKNLVKLEQKNEERLQNQSKEVRAKEDKELKERADRRAAEKEAIARSRRHQLECKQREKEHEAQEALESVIQWEQFGRRIEMQSKQEEQERRLEDLRLAVGQKQQADARRKTIMDERVAALQDDQEARRALEYENERFKVVAQQALDEARERGLTNVFPIQKALVEKRIDLLHASGFRV
;
A
#
# COMPACT_ATOMS: atom_id res chain seq x y z
N MET A 1 19.97 -7.88 116.91
CA MET A 1 19.12 -6.86 117.56
C MET A 1 19.54 -5.51 117.03
N PRO A 2 18.59 -4.71 116.52
CA PRO A 2 18.90 -3.48 115.82
C PRO A 2 19.33 -2.50 116.91
N HIS A 3 20.62 -2.21 116.98
CA HIS A 3 21.02 -1.11 117.83
C HIS A 3 21.49 0.02 116.92
N PRO A 4 20.55 0.96 116.70
CA PRO A 4 20.58 1.92 115.62
C PRO A 4 21.86 2.74 115.68
N THR A 5 22.57 2.82 114.57
CA THR A 5 23.54 3.89 114.34
C THR A 5 22.77 5.18 114.01
N THR A 6 21.83 5.60 114.87
CA THR A 6 21.23 6.94 114.73
C THR A 6 22.19 7.91 115.36
N LEU A 7 23.08 8.41 114.50
CA LEU A 7 24.00 9.51 114.73
C LEU A 7 23.55 10.40 115.89
N SER A 8 24.31 10.32 116.98
CA SER A 8 24.24 11.22 118.12
C SER A 8 24.17 12.67 117.63
N ALA A 9 23.44 13.55 118.31
CA ALA A 9 23.47 14.99 118.02
C ALA A 9 24.92 15.51 117.98
N ASP A 10 25.80 14.96 118.83
CA ASP A 10 27.24 15.26 118.85
C ASP A 10 27.99 14.65 117.66
N ASP A 11 27.65 13.43 117.21
CA ASP A 11 28.28 12.82 116.02
C ASP A 11 27.82 13.50 114.71
N LEU A 12 26.58 13.96 114.65
CA LEU A 12 26.00 14.68 113.51
C LEU A 12 26.58 16.11 113.44
N GLU A 13 26.79 16.77 114.56
CA GLU A 13 27.55 18.04 114.64
C GLU A 13 29.02 17.85 114.30
N ARG A 14 29.66 16.77 114.75
CA ARG A 14 31.06 16.45 114.40
C ARG A 14 31.23 16.13 112.91
N MET A 15 30.29 15.42 112.28
CA MET A 15 30.28 15.18 110.83
C MET A 15 29.99 16.44 110.03
N ARG A 16 29.08 17.31 110.51
CA ARG A 16 28.86 18.63 109.91
C ARG A 16 30.10 19.52 110.03
N ALA A 17 30.82 19.48 111.16
CA ALA A 17 32.07 20.21 111.36
C ALA A 17 33.26 19.67 110.53
N SER A 18 33.27 18.37 110.20
CA SER A 18 34.33 17.76 109.36
C SER A 18 34.13 17.93 107.86
N VAL A 19 32.88 18.17 107.41
CA VAL A 19 32.54 18.41 105.99
C VAL A 19 32.33 19.91 105.72
N SER A 20 32.05 20.72 106.75
CA SER A 20 32.06 22.17 106.63
C SER A 20 33.46 22.67 106.29
N PRO A 21 33.61 23.60 105.33
CA PRO A 21 34.90 24.22 105.07
C PRO A 21 35.42 24.78 106.40
N PRO A 22 36.68 24.50 106.78
CA PRO A 22 37.22 24.95 108.05
C PRO A 22 36.96 26.45 108.15
N VAL A 23 36.30 26.87 109.25
CA VAL A 23 36.04 28.28 109.53
C VAL A 23 37.41 28.94 109.49
N GLN A 24 37.68 29.66 108.40
CA GLN A 24 38.98 30.26 108.18
C GLN A 24 39.20 31.23 109.31
N SER A 25 40.03 30.85 110.26
CA SER A 25 40.55 31.78 111.25
C SER A 25 41.07 32.99 110.46
N ASP A 26 40.86 34.21 110.96
CA ASP A 26 41.40 35.44 110.35
C ASP A 26 42.88 35.29 109.95
N ARG A 27 43.62 34.43 110.66
CA ARG A 27 45.00 34.07 110.36
C ARG A 27 45.18 33.24 109.09
N GLU A 28 44.31 32.29 108.81
CA GLU A 28 44.35 31.45 107.60
C GLU A 28 43.85 32.18 106.36
N ALA A 29 42.78 32.97 106.49
CA ALA A 29 42.31 33.86 105.43
C ALA A 29 43.39 34.88 105.05
N ARG A 30 44.06 35.50 106.04
CA ARG A 30 45.23 36.37 105.80
C ARG A 30 46.39 35.61 105.16
N ARG A 31 46.67 34.36 105.57
CA ARG A 31 47.73 33.54 104.96
C ARG A 31 47.42 33.19 103.50
N GLN A 32 46.17 32.85 103.18
CA GLN A 32 45.73 32.59 101.80
C GLN A 32 45.76 33.86 100.96
N ALA A 33 45.30 35.00 101.49
CA ALA A 33 45.39 36.29 100.80
C ALA A 33 46.84 36.72 100.54
N ILE A 34 47.75 36.49 101.51
CA ILE A 34 49.19 36.72 101.34
C ILE A 34 49.78 35.73 100.32
N LYS A 35 49.36 34.46 100.34
CA LYS A 35 49.79 33.44 99.36
C LYS A 35 49.33 33.80 97.95
N LEU A 36 48.08 34.21 97.75
CA LEU A 36 47.54 34.69 96.47
C LEU A 36 48.28 35.94 95.99
N LYS A 37 48.52 36.92 96.87
CA LYS A 37 49.35 38.10 96.53
C LYS A 37 50.77 37.69 96.17
N SER A 38 51.33 36.68 96.83
CA SER A 38 52.65 36.14 96.52
C SER A 38 52.65 35.43 95.17
N GLU A 39 51.66 34.58 94.87
CA GLU A 39 51.48 33.85 93.60
C GLU A 39 51.26 34.82 92.42
N GLN A 40 50.48 35.88 92.61
CA GLN A 40 50.30 36.95 91.63
C GLN A 40 51.62 37.70 91.36
N ARG A 41 52.42 37.94 92.41
CA ARG A 41 53.75 38.54 92.25
C ARG A 41 54.70 37.59 91.53
N THR A 42 54.78 36.31 91.91
CA THR A 42 55.64 35.31 91.24
C THR A 42 55.21 34.99 89.82
N ALA A 43 53.92 35.07 89.48
CA ALA A 43 53.44 34.92 88.10
C ALA A 43 53.98 36.02 87.17
N THR A 44 54.26 37.21 87.72
CA THR A 44 54.82 38.35 86.99
C THR A 44 56.35 38.28 86.92
N TRP A 45 56.99 37.39 87.69
CA TRP A 45 58.44 37.30 87.73
C TRP A 45 58.99 36.60 86.48
N PRO A 46 59.91 37.25 85.73
CA PRO A 46 60.42 36.71 84.47
C PRO A 46 61.43 35.57 84.65
N ASN A 47 61.87 35.31 85.89
CA ASN A 47 62.92 34.36 86.24
C ASN A 47 62.42 33.08 86.94
N THR A 48 61.10 32.83 86.96
CA THR A 48 60.58 31.53 87.41
C THR A 48 60.84 30.44 86.36
N LEU A 49 61.00 29.18 86.78
CA LEU A 49 61.23 28.06 85.86
C LEU A 49 60.09 27.91 84.84
N GLU A 50 58.85 28.16 85.23
CA GLU A 50 57.70 28.14 84.33
C GLU A 50 57.72 29.28 83.32
N ALA A 51 58.05 30.51 83.75
CA ALA A 51 58.20 31.64 82.84
C ALA A 51 59.36 31.42 81.85
N MET A 52 60.48 30.84 82.31
CA MET A 52 61.62 30.45 81.47
C MET A 52 61.23 29.38 80.44
N ARG A 53 60.47 28.35 80.83
CA ARG A 53 59.93 27.33 79.92
C ARG A 53 58.99 27.94 78.88
N LYS A 54 58.00 28.73 79.33
CA LYS A 54 57.07 29.46 78.45
C LYS A 54 57.80 30.39 77.48
N LYS A 55 58.85 31.09 77.93
CA LYS A 55 59.68 31.95 77.08
C LYS A 55 60.44 31.13 76.04
N LYS A 56 61.00 29.98 76.41
CA LYS A 56 61.68 29.05 75.49
C LYS A 56 60.71 28.48 74.46
N ASP A 57 59.50 28.08 74.87
CA ASP A 57 58.49 27.52 73.98
C ASP A 57 57.91 28.58 73.03
N ARG A 58 57.65 29.78 73.54
CA ARG A 58 57.28 30.94 72.70
C ARG A 58 58.38 31.27 71.71
N TRP A 59 59.65 31.26 72.13
CA TRP A 59 60.77 31.50 71.23
C TRP A 59 60.91 30.41 70.16
N LYS A 60 60.69 29.14 70.50
CA LYS A 60 60.66 28.05 69.51
C LYS A 60 59.52 28.24 68.52
N LYS A 61 58.31 28.54 69.00
CA LYS A 61 57.14 28.77 68.16
C LYS A 61 57.32 29.98 67.24
N ASP A 62 57.79 31.10 67.77
CA ASP A 62 58.10 32.32 67.01
C ASP A 62 59.23 32.07 66.00
N ARG A 63 60.22 31.23 66.33
CA ARG A 63 61.24 30.78 65.37
C ARG A 63 60.66 29.90 64.27
N GLU A 64 59.78 28.96 64.61
CA GLU A 64 59.11 28.08 63.64
C GLU A 64 58.18 28.88 62.72
N GLU A 65 57.40 29.80 63.28
CA GLU A 65 56.50 30.70 62.55
C GLU A 65 57.27 31.61 61.58
N ARG A 66 58.38 32.21 62.01
CA ARG A 66 59.26 32.98 61.10
C ARG A 66 59.86 32.12 59.98
N LEU A 67 60.25 30.88 60.28
CA LEU A 67 60.79 29.97 59.26
C LEU A 67 59.71 29.50 58.28
N GLU A 68 58.47 29.30 58.73
CA GLU A 68 57.33 29.01 57.87
C GLU A 68 56.95 30.21 57.01
N GLU A 69 56.93 31.43 57.57
CA GLU A 69 56.73 32.67 56.80
C GLU A 69 57.81 32.86 55.73
N GLU A 70 59.08 32.58 56.04
CA GLU A 70 60.16 32.62 55.06
C GLU A 70 59.97 31.58 53.95
N ARG A 71 59.53 30.35 54.28
CA ARG A 71 59.22 29.33 53.29
C ARG A 71 58.04 29.72 52.39
N THR A 72 56.96 30.22 52.96
CA THR A 72 55.80 30.67 52.17
C THR A 72 56.15 31.80 51.21
N LYS A 73 56.99 32.76 51.62
CA LYS A 73 57.50 33.81 50.73
C LYS A 73 58.33 33.25 49.58
N VAL A 74 59.19 32.27 49.86
CA VAL A 74 59.99 31.58 48.83
C VAL A 74 59.08 30.84 47.86
N ASP A 75 58.09 30.09 48.35
CA ASP A 75 57.12 29.38 47.51
C ASP A 75 56.30 30.35 46.62
N GLU A 76 55.89 31.50 47.17
CA GLU A 76 55.21 32.55 46.41
C GLU A 76 56.10 33.16 45.31
N GLU A 77 57.36 33.44 45.63
CA GLU A 77 58.35 33.94 44.66
C GLU A 77 58.67 32.91 43.57
N GLU A 78 58.85 31.63 43.94
CA GLU A 78 59.06 30.54 43.00
C GLU A 78 57.85 30.34 42.09
N MET A 79 56.62 30.36 42.64
CA MET A 79 55.39 30.29 41.86
C MET A 79 55.26 31.48 40.89
N ARG A 80 55.64 32.69 41.32
CA ARG A 80 55.66 33.86 40.43
C ARG A 80 56.65 33.68 39.30
N LEU A 81 57.88 33.27 39.61
CA LEU A 81 58.93 33.02 38.61
C LEU A 81 58.54 31.90 37.62
N GLN A 82 57.90 30.83 38.10
CA GLN A 82 57.40 29.75 37.25
C GLN A 82 56.29 30.24 36.32
N ARG A 83 55.33 31.03 36.82
CA ARG A 83 54.29 31.64 36.00
C ARG A 83 54.87 32.58 34.95
N GLU A 84 55.83 33.43 35.33
CA GLU A 84 56.53 34.31 34.39
C GLU A 84 57.32 33.52 33.34
N ALA A 85 57.95 32.41 33.72
CA ALA A 85 58.64 31.53 32.79
C ALA A 85 57.66 30.87 31.82
N GLN A 86 56.52 30.40 32.34
CA GLN A 86 55.45 29.81 31.54
C GLN A 86 54.85 30.83 30.57
N THR A 87 54.56 32.05 31.00
CA THR A 87 54.04 33.11 30.11
C THR A 87 55.06 33.44 29.03
N LYS A 88 56.34 33.60 29.35
CA LYS A 88 57.41 33.81 28.36
C LYS A 88 57.53 32.66 27.36
N GLN A 89 57.37 31.41 27.80
CA GLN A 89 57.37 30.25 26.92
C GLN A 89 56.17 30.25 25.97
N ILE A 90 54.97 30.54 26.48
CA ILE A 90 53.74 30.65 25.69
C ILE A 90 53.85 31.81 24.69
N GLU A 91 54.34 32.97 25.12
CA GLU A 91 54.57 34.13 24.24
C GLU A 91 55.57 33.82 23.13
N ARG A 92 56.67 33.14 23.47
CA ARG A 92 57.65 32.68 22.48
C ARG A 92 57.04 31.70 21.49
N ALA A 93 56.24 30.73 21.97
CA ALA A 93 55.55 29.78 21.10
C ALA A 93 54.55 30.49 20.18
N ASN A 94 53.74 31.39 20.72
CA ASN A 94 52.79 32.20 19.94
C ASN A 94 53.48 33.08 18.91
N ARG A 95 54.66 33.63 19.24
CA ARG A 95 55.49 34.38 18.30
C ARG A 95 56.02 33.49 17.17
N LEU A 96 56.55 32.31 17.50
CA LEU A 96 57.05 31.35 16.51
C LEU A 96 55.95 30.88 15.57
N LEU A 97 54.77 30.53 16.11
CA LEU A 97 53.60 30.15 15.31
C LEU A 97 53.19 31.27 14.36
N TYR A 98 53.16 32.51 14.85
CA TYR A 98 52.85 33.66 14.02
C TYR A 98 53.90 33.91 12.93
N GLU A 99 55.18 33.80 13.26
CA GLU A 99 56.29 33.91 12.29
C GLU A 99 56.25 32.80 11.23
N GLN A 100 55.74 31.61 11.57
CA GLN A 100 55.55 30.50 10.64
C GLN A 100 54.33 30.65 9.72
N THR A 101 53.46 31.64 9.93
CA THR A 101 52.38 31.92 8.99
C THR A 101 52.94 32.33 7.63
N ASP A 102 52.29 31.91 6.55
CA ASP A 102 52.80 32.17 5.19
C ASP A 102 52.87 33.66 4.86
N ARG A 103 51.99 34.46 5.46
CA ARG A 103 52.01 35.91 5.37
C ARG A 103 53.22 36.54 6.05
N MET A 104 53.61 36.02 7.22
CA MET A 104 54.82 36.48 7.89
C MET A 104 56.08 36.00 7.16
N LYS A 105 56.10 34.77 6.64
CA LYS A 105 57.20 34.26 5.79
C LYS A 105 57.39 35.11 4.54
N THR A 106 56.30 35.50 3.87
CA THR A 106 56.38 36.41 2.71
C THR A 106 56.91 37.76 3.14
N LEU A 107 56.44 38.36 4.24
CA LEU A 107 57.01 39.61 4.76
C LEU A 107 58.51 39.46 5.05
N ARG A 108 58.95 38.39 5.73
CA ARG A 108 60.37 38.11 6.00
C ARG A 108 61.19 37.92 4.73
N SER A 109 60.63 37.21 3.74
CA SER A 109 61.25 37.04 2.42
C SER A 109 61.40 38.37 1.69
N LYS A 110 60.42 39.28 1.79
CA LYS A 110 60.52 40.64 1.20
C LYS A 110 61.48 41.55 1.95
N GLN A 111 61.59 41.42 3.28
CA GLN A 111 62.64 42.08 4.06
C GLN A 111 64.02 41.62 3.60
N LEU A 112 64.23 40.31 3.52
CA LEU A 112 65.48 39.73 3.00
C LEU A 112 65.74 40.18 1.55
N LEU A 113 64.72 40.23 0.70
CA LEU A 113 64.86 40.72 -0.67
C LEU A 113 65.25 42.20 -0.71
N ALA A 114 64.72 43.03 0.19
CA ALA A 114 65.15 44.43 0.29
C ALA A 114 66.63 44.52 0.69
N ASP A 115 67.08 43.65 1.60
CA ASP A 115 68.48 43.54 2.01
C ASP A 115 69.39 43.02 0.89
N VAL A 116 68.95 42.03 0.11
CA VAL A 116 69.73 41.42 -1.00
C VAL A 116 69.72 42.27 -2.27
N VAL A 117 68.61 42.96 -2.59
CA VAL A 117 68.54 43.88 -3.76
C VAL A 117 69.44 45.10 -3.55
N HIS A 118 69.72 45.46 -2.30
CA HIS A 118 70.77 46.42 -1.96
C HIS A 118 72.19 45.90 -2.30
N LEU A 119 72.36 44.59 -2.50
CA LEU A 119 73.62 43.86 -2.63
C LEU A 119 73.78 43.05 -3.95
N GLU A 120 73.48 43.63 -5.13
CA GLU A 120 74.11 43.24 -6.45
C GLU A 120 73.31 42.49 -7.56
N GLU A 121 72.04 42.06 -7.43
CA GLU A 121 71.46 41.07 -8.39
C GLU A 121 70.71 41.57 -9.66
N LYS A 122 70.54 42.87 -9.90
CA LYS A 122 69.69 43.36 -11.03
C LYS A 122 70.20 43.01 -12.45
N LYS A 123 71.46 42.60 -12.60
CA LYS A 123 72.06 42.32 -13.90
C LYS A 123 71.94 40.85 -14.34
N MET A 124 71.99 39.90 -13.40
CA MET A 124 72.07 38.47 -13.72
C MET A 124 70.73 37.84 -14.11
N LEU A 125 69.61 38.39 -13.64
CA LEU A 125 68.27 37.79 -13.84
C LEU A 125 67.71 38.00 -15.25
N LYS A 126 68.08 39.11 -15.91
CA LYS A 126 67.60 39.42 -17.27
C LYS A 126 68.10 38.40 -18.30
N ASP A 127 69.32 37.89 -18.11
CA ASP A 127 69.95 36.98 -19.06
C ASP A 127 69.35 35.56 -19.01
N GLN A 128 68.68 35.17 -17.92
CA GLN A 128 68.04 33.85 -17.77
C GLN A 128 66.63 33.78 -18.36
N ASP A 129 65.86 34.87 -18.28
CA ASP A 129 64.49 34.95 -18.82
C ASP A 129 64.47 34.85 -20.35
N ASP A 130 65.47 35.42 -21.02
CA ASP A 130 65.58 35.39 -22.48
C ASP A 130 65.82 33.96 -23.00
N LEU A 131 66.54 33.11 -22.25
CA LEU A 131 66.84 31.74 -22.63
C LEU A 131 65.64 30.79 -22.46
N THR A 132 64.81 31.04 -21.44
CA THR A 132 63.64 30.19 -21.15
C THR A 132 62.51 30.41 -22.15
N ASN A 133 62.28 31.65 -22.57
CA ASN A 133 61.28 31.99 -23.59
C ASN A 133 61.55 31.28 -24.92
N TYR A 134 62.82 31.23 -25.36
CA TYR A 134 63.23 30.54 -26.58
C TYR A 134 62.87 29.04 -26.59
N LEU A 135 63.03 28.36 -25.46
CA LEU A 135 62.76 26.92 -25.34
C LEU A 135 61.26 26.60 -25.32
N TYR A 136 60.45 27.50 -24.76
CA TYR A 136 59.00 27.35 -24.68
C TYR A 136 58.35 27.44 -26.07
N ASP A 137 58.73 28.44 -26.87
CA ASP A 137 58.19 28.65 -28.22
C ASP A 137 58.38 27.43 -29.13
N ARG A 138 59.52 26.74 -28.99
CA ARG A 138 59.83 25.51 -29.73
C ARG A 138 58.90 24.34 -29.38
N GLN A 139 58.49 24.22 -28.12
CA GLN A 139 57.60 23.14 -27.67
C GLN A 139 56.15 23.37 -28.09
N VAL A 140 55.71 24.62 -28.12
CA VAL A 140 54.35 24.98 -28.55
C VAL A 140 54.14 24.64 -30.03
N LEU A 141 55.12 24.95 -30.87
CA LEU A 141 55.07 24.63 -32.31
C LEU A 141 54.95 23.12 -32.59
N ALA A 142 55.61 22.27 -31.80
CA ALA A 142 55.53 20.83 -31.95
C ALA A 142 54.12 20.28 -31.67
N LYS A 143 53.43 20.81 -30.64
CA LYS A 143 52.08 20.37 -30.27
C LYS A 143 51.00 20.79 -31.28
N VAL A 144 51.20 21.93 -31.95
CA VAL A 144 50.27 22.39 -33.00
C VAL A 144 50.29 21.42 -34.18
N LEU A 145 51.47 20.97 -34.59
CA LEU A 145 51.63 20.01 -35.68
C LEU A 145 50.99 18.66 -35.37
N GLU A 146 51.14 18.13 -34.16
CA GLU A 146 50.48 16.89 -33.73
C GLU A 146 48.94 17.01 -33.75
N GLY A 147 48.40 18.17 -33.34
CA GLY A 147 46.96 18.44 -33.34
C GLY A 147 46.34 18.46 -34.75
N GLU A 148 47.05 19.02 -35.73
CA GLU A 148 46.58 19.06 -37.13
C GLU A 148 46.45 17.65 -37.73
N GLU A 149 47.37 16.73 -37.41
CA GLU A 149 47.34 15.34 -37.89
C GLU A 149 46.18 14.52 -37.29
N GLU A 150 45.83 14.78 -36.03
CA GLU A 150 44.67 14.15 -35.37
C GLU A 150 43.35 14.63 -35.97
N GLU A 151 43.23 15.92 -36.26
CA GLU A 151 42.02 16.48 -36.86
C GLU A 151 41.76 15.90 -38.27
N GLN A 152 42.82 15.75 -39.08
CA GLN A 152 42.69 15.11 -40.38
C GLN A 152 42.23 13.65 -40.30
N ARG A 153 42.71 12.88 -39.30
CA ARG A 153 42.25 11.50 -39.08
C ARG A 153 40.77 11.44 -38.70
N GLN A 154 40.30 12.36 -37.86
CA GLN A 154 38.89 12.43 -37.48
C GLN A 154 37.99 12.82 -38.66
N ARG A 155 38.42 13.77 -39.51
CA ARG A 155 37.68 14.17 -40.72
C ARG A 155 37.50 12.99 -41.68
N LYS A 156 38.54 12.17 -41.90
CA LYS A 156 38.44 10.96 -42.73
C LYS A 156 37.43 9.94 -42.19
N ARG A 157 37.45 9.67 -40.88
CA ARG A 157 36.49 8.75 -40.24
C ARG A 157 35.04 9.21 -40.44
N LYS A 158 34.76 10.50 -40.23
CA LYS A 158 33.41 11.07 -40.44
C LYS A 158 32.95 10.95 -41.90
N GLN A 159 33.87 11.11 -42.87
CA GLN A 159 33.56 10.92 -44.28
C GLN A 159 33.19 9.46 -44.59
N GLU A 160 33.92 8.49 -44.03
CA GLU A 160 33.62 7.06 -44.18
C GLU A 160 32.26 6.68 -43.56
N GLU A 161 31.96 7.18 -42.38
CA GLU A 161 30.67 6.96 -41.71
C GLU A 161 29.51 7.54 -42.51
N ASN A 162 29.65 8.77 -43.01
CA ASN A 162 28.64 9.40 -43.85
C ASN A 162 28.42 8.63 -45.17
N ALA A 163 29.49 8.10 -45.78
CA ALA A 163 29.39 7.27 -46.97
C ALA A 163 28.64 5.95 -46.70
N ARG A 164 28.88 5.32 -45.55
CA ARG A 164 28.14 4.11 -45.12
C ARG A 164 26.66 4.41 -44.91
N LEU A 165 26.34 5.51 -44.23
CA LEU A 165 24.95 5.91 -44.00
C LEU A 165 24.22 6.17 -45.32
N ALA A 166 24.86 6.85 -46.27
CA ALA A 166 24.29 7.09 -47.59
C ALA A 166 24.04 5.79 -48.37
N ALA A 167 24.89 4.76 -48.23
CA ALA A 167 24.67 3.46 -48.84
C ALA A 167 23.44 2.74 -48.25
N ILE A 168 23.28 2.76 -46.92
CA ILE A 168 22.13 2.18 -46.23
C ILE A 168 20.83 2.88 -46.66
N GLN A 169 20.82 4.20 -46.72
CA GLN A 169 19.65 4.97 -47.15
C GLN A 169 19.23 4.63 -48.59
N LYS A 170 20.19 4.40 -49.50
CA LYS A 170 19.88 3.95 -50.87
C LYS A 170 19.25 2.55 -50.88
N GLN A 171 19.78 1.62 -50.09
CA GLN A 171 19.21 0.27 -49.97
C GLN A 171 17.78 0.31 -49.44
N GLN A 172 17.52 1.11 -48.40
CA GLN A 172 16.16 1.29 -47.86
C GLN A 172 15.17 1.84 -48.89
N LEU A 173 15.60 2.80 -49.72
CA LEU A 173 14.76 3.33 -50.80
C LEU A 173 14.48 2.29 -51.89
N GLU A 174 15.44 1.41 -52.19
CA GLU A 174 15.24 0.31 -53.15
C GLU A 174 14.27 -0.74 -52.61
N GLU A 175 14.41 -1.13 -51.34
CA GLU A 175 13.47 -2.03 -50.66
C GLU A 175 12.04 -1.47 -50.66
N TYR A 176 11.88 -0.17 -50.36
CA TYR A 176 10.58 0.48 -50.39
C TYR A 176 9.94 0.42 -51.79
N LYS A 177 10.73 0.72 -52.84
CA LYS A 177 10.24 0.60 -54.23
C LYS A 177 9.83 -0.83 -54.57
N GLN A 178 10.59 -1.84 -54.12
CA GLN A 178 10.25 -3.24 -54.37
C GLN A 178 8.95 -3.65 -53.68
N ARG A 179 8.76 -3.24 -52.42
CA ARG A 179 7.49 -3.49 -51.68
C ARG A 179 6.30 -2.84 -52.36
N TYR A 180 6.44 -1.59 -52.79
CA TYR A 180 5.39 -0.90 -53.52
C TYR A 180 5.05 -1.59 -54.86
N ILE A 181 6.07 -2.10 -55.57
CA ILE A 181 5.84 -2.87 -56.79
C ILE A 181 5.15 -4.21 -56.51
N SER A 182 5.46 -4.89 -55.39
CA SER A 182 4.76 -6.13 -55.02
C SER A 182 3.31 -5.88 -54.65
N GLU A 183 3.02 -4.82 -53.89
CA GLU A 183 1.65 -4.43 -53.53
C GLU A 183 0.80 -4.17 -54.79
N LEU A 184 1.33 -3.38 -55.74
CA LEU A 184 0.65 -3.14 -57.03
C LEU A 184 0.43 -4.42 -57.85
N ARG A 185 1.30 -5.41 -57.73
CA ARG A 185 1.13 -6.71 -58.40
C ARG A 185 0.03 -7.53 -57.72
N GLU A 186 -0.04 -7.52 -56.40
CA GLU A 186 -1.08 -8.19 -55.61
C GLU A 186 -2.45 -7.59 -55.89
N GLU A 187 -2.58 -6.26 -55.86
CA GLU A 187 -3.82 -5.55 -56.21
C GLU A 187 -4.31 -5.91 -57.62
N LYS A 188 -3.38 -6.02 -58.59
CA LYS A 188 -3.71 -6.45 -59.95
C LYS A 188 -4.17 -7.90 -60.02
N MET A 189 -3.59 -8.79 -59.21
CA MET A 189 -3.99 -10.20 -59.15
C MET A 189 -5.36 -10.35 -58.48
N ASP A 190 -5.63 -9.59 -57.42
CA ASP A 190 -6.93 -9.60 -56.75
C ASP A 190 -8.03 -8.98 -57.62
N GLY A 191 -7.73 -7.90 -58.36
CA GLY A 191 -8.64 -7.37 -59.36
C GLY A 191 -9.00 -8.39 -60.46
N LYS A 192 -8.03 -9.23 -60.88
CA LYS A 192 -8.29 -10.33 -61.82
C LYS A 192 -9.14 -11.43 -61.21
N ARG A 193 -8.88 -11.84 -59.97
CA ARG A 193 -9.68 -12.84 -59.23
C ARG A 193 -11.11 -12.36 -59.05
N MET A 194 -11.30 -11.10 -58.70
CA MET A 194 -12.62 -10.51 -58.51
C MET A 194 -13.42 -10.48 -59.83
N LYS A 195 -12.76 -10.18 -60.95
CA LYS A 195 -13.38 -10.28 -62.28
C LYS A 195 -13.78 -11.72 -62.63
N GLN A 196 -12.90 -12.69 -62.37
CA GLN A 196 -13.19 -14.11 -62.61
C GLN A 196 -14.34 -14.61 -61.73
N HIS A 197 -14.39 -14.19 -60.47
CA HIS A 197 -15.48 -14.53 -59.55
C HIS A 197 -16.82 -13.95 -60.03
N ALA A 198 -16.84 -12.68 -60.42
CA ALA A 198 -18.05 -12.05 -60.96
C ALA A 198 -18.55 -12.74 -62.25
N GLU A 199 -17.63 -13.16 -63.13
CA GLU A 199 -17.98 -13.93 -64.34
C GLU A 199 -18.53 -15.32 -63.99
N GLN A 200 -17.98 -16.00 -62.98
CA GLN A 200 -18.48 -17.29 -62.50
C GLN A 200 -19.85 -17.18 -61.83
N GLU A 201 -20.05 -16.19 -60.96
CA GLU A 201 -21.34 -15.94 -60.31
C GLU A 201 -22.45 -15.65 -61.34
N TYR A 202 -22.14 -14.88 -62.39
CA TYR A 202 -23.06 -14.62 -63.49
C TYR A 202 -23.46 -15.91 -64.24
N LEU A 203 -22.50 -16.80 -64.50
CA LEU A 203 -22.78 -18.09 -65.14
C LEU A 203 -23.62 -19.00 -64.24
N ASP A 204 -23.30 -19.06 -62.94
CA ASP A 204 -24.03 -19.86 -61.95
C ASP A 204 -25.48 -19.36 -61.79
N GLU A 205 -25.71 -18.05 -61.81
CA GLU A 205 -27.07 -17.48 -61.80
C GLU A 205 -27.87 -17.89 -63.04
N MET A 206 -27.25 -17.80 -64.22
CA MET A 206 -27.86 -18.23 -65.49
C MET A 206 -28.21 -19.72 -65.49
N GLU A 207 -27.35 -20.57 -64.91
CA GLU A 207 -27.62 -22.00 -64.78
C GLU A 207 -28.73 -22.29 -63.77
N LYS A 208 -28.75 -21.61 -62.62
CA LYS A 208 -29.82 -21.72 -61.61
C LYS A 208 -31.17 -21.29 -62.19
N GLU A 209 -31.23 -20.22 -62.98
CA GLU A 209 -32.45 -19.83 -63.68
C GLU A 209 -32.92 -20.87 -64.69
N ARG A 210 -32.00 -21.45 -65.48
CA ARG A 210 -32.33 -22.53 -66.42
C ARG A 210 -32.86 -23.77 -65.68
N GLN A 211 -32.22 -24.16 -64.58
CA GLN A 211 -32.67 -25.28 -63.75
C GLN A 211 -34.04 -25.00 -63.13
N ARG A 212 -34.31 -23.78 -62.65
CA ARG A 212 -35.65 -23.39 -62.16
C ARG A 212 -36.71 -23.52 -63.26
N LYS A 213 -36.42 -23.08 -64.49
CA LYS A 213 -37.33 -23.22 -65.63
C LYS A 213 -37.61 -24.69 -65.99
N ILE A 214 -36.58 -25.55 -65.95
CA ILE A 214 -36.74 -26.99 -66.20
C ILE A 214 -37.57 -27.64 -65.10
N ARG A 215 -37.29 -27.35 -63.82
CA ARG A 215 -38.06 -27.89 -62.68
C ARG A 215 -39.52 -27.45 -62.72
N MET A 216 -39.81 -26.19 -63.10
CA MET A 216 -41.19 -25.74 -63.28
C MET A 216 -41.91 -26.49 -64.40
N LYS A 217 -41.23 -26.78 -65.52
CA LYS A 217 -41.82 -27.60 -66.60
C LYS A 217 -42.09 -29.03 -66.15
N GLN A 218 -41.12 -29.67 -65.50
CA GLN A 218 -41.27 -31.03 -64.96
C GLN A 218 -42.41 -31.11 -63.95
N ALA A 219 -42.49 -30.16 -63.00
CA ALA A 219 -43.59 -30.10 -62.04
C ALA A 219 -44.95 -29.90 -62.74
N SER A 220 -45.02 -29.04 -63.76
CA SER A 220 -46.23 -28.86 -64.58
C SER A 220 -46.64 -30.15 -65.28
N GLU A 221 -45.71 -30.85 -65.92
CA GLU A 221 -45.95 -32.13 -66.60
C GLU A 221 -46.41 -33.22 -65.61
N GLU A 222 -45.78 -33.32 -64.43
CA GLU A 222 -46.18 -34.23 -63.36
C GLU A 222 -47.60 -33.94 -62.84
N THR A 223 -47.97 -32.66 -62.67
CA THR A 223 -49.34 -32.30 -62.27
C THR A 223 -50.37 -32.65 -63.34
N GLN A 224 -50.05 -32.52 -64.62
CA GLN A 224 -50.94 -32.93 -65.71
C GLN A 224 -51.14 -34.45 -65.72
N LEU A 225 -50.06 -35.22 -65.61
CA LEU A 225 -50.09 -36.68 -65.56
C LEU A 225 -50.83 -37.21 -64.32
N ALA A 226 -50.67 -36.55 -63.16
CA ALA A 226 -51.42 -36.87 -61.95
C ALA A 226 -52.92 -36.61 -62.11
N ASN A 227 -53.30 -35.52 -62.77
CA ASN A 227 -54.70 -35.21 -63.08
C ASN A 227 -55.32 -36.22 -64.05
N GLU A 228 -54.58 -36.68 -65.06
CA GLU A 228 -55.02 -37.73 -65.98
C GLU A 228 -55.25 -39.06 -65.26
N ARG A 229 -54.31 -39.46 -64.39
CA ARG A 229 -54.45 -40.67 -63.55
C ARG A 229 -55.66 -40.58 -62.61
N LEU A 230 -55.92 -39.41 -62.04
CA LEU A 230 -57.08 -39.19 -61.18
C LEU A 230 -58.40 -39.32 -61.96
N ARG A 231 -58.46 -38.83 -63.21
CA ARG A 231 -59.63 -39.02 -64.09
C ARG A 231 -59.86 -40.49 -64.41
N ALA A 232 -58.82 -41.21 -64.81
CA ALA A 232 -58.91 -42.65 -65.08
C ALA A 232 -59.36 -43.44 -63.84
N HIS A 233 -58.86 -43.10 -62.64
CA HIS A 233 -59.30 -43.73 -61.39
C HIS A 233 -60.78 -43.45 -61.09
N ARG A 234 -61.26 -42.21 -61.34
CA ARG A 234 -62.68 -41.85 -61.17
C ARG A 234 -63.58 -42.59 -62.15
N GLU A 235 -63.13 -42.80 -63.39
CA GLU A 235 -63.87 -43.59 -64.39
C GLU A 235 -63.96 -45.06 -63.99
N MET A 236 -62.84 -45.65 -63.53
CA MET A 236 -62.80 -47.01 -63.00
C MET A 236 -63.70 -47.19 -61.75
N GLN A 237 -63.76 -46.19 -60.88
CA GLN A 237 -64.67 -46.21 -59.72
C GLN A 237 -66.14 -46.14 -60.14
N LYS A 238 -66.49 -45.27 -61.11
CA LYS A 238 -67.84 -45.21 -61.67
C LYS A 238 -68.26 -46.52 -62.33
N GLU A 239 -67.36 -47.21 -63.01
CA GLU A 239 -67.67 -48.54 -63.58
C GLU A 239 -67.90 -49.59 -62.50
N LYS A 240 -67.12 -49.56 -61.40
CA LYS A 240 -67.35 -50.46 -60.24
C LYS A 240 -68.69 -50.17 -59.55
N GLU A 241 -69.03 -48.91 -59.35
CA GLU A 241 -70.34 -48.51 -58.80
C GLU A 241 -71.49 -49.00 -59.69
N ARG A 242 -71.39 -48.84 -61.02
CA ARG A 242 -72.40 -49.37 -61.97
C ARG A 242 -72.56 -50.89 -61.88
N LEU A 243 -71.47 -51.62 -61.68
CA LEU A 243 -71.49 -53.08 -61.52
C LEU A 243 -72.09 -53.51 -60.16
N GLU A 244 -71.90 -52.71 -59.11
CA GLU A 244 -72.50 -52.96 -57.79
C GLU A 244 -73.98 -52.59 -57.74
N ASP A 245 -74.40 -51.53 -58.43
CA ASP A 245 -75.81 -51.16 -58.59
C ASP A 245 -76.57 -52.22 -59.40
N ALA A 246 -75.97 -52.75 -60.48
CA ALA A 246 -76.56 -53.86 -61.24
C ALA A 246 -76.73 -55.15 -60.41
N LYS A 247 -75.80 -55.42 -59.47
CA LYS A 247 -75.93 -56.54 -58.52
C LYS A 247 -77.02 -56.32 -57.48
N ARG A 248 -77.21 -55.08 -57.01
CA ARG A 248 -78.31 -54.73 -56.07
C ARG A 248 -79.68 -54.88 -56.73
N ASP A 249 -79.83 -54.50 -58.00
CA ASP A 249 -81.08 -54.67 -58.76
C ASP A 249 -81.45 -56.15 -59.01
N GLU A 250 -80.45 -57.03 -59.21
CA GLU A 250 -80.69 -58.47 -59.36
C GLU A 250 -81.15 -59.15 -58.06
N ASP A 251 -80.64 -58.71 -56.92
CA ASP A 251 -81.02 -59.24 -55.61
C ASP A 251 -82.40 -58.73 -55.15
N GLU A 252 -82.79 -57.51 -55.54
CA GLU A 252 -84.12 -56.97 -55.28
C GLU A 252 -85.21 -57.68 -56.12
N ARG A 253 -84.90 -58.04 -57.38
CA ARG A 253 -85.78 -58.87 -58.23
C ARG A 253 -85.98 -60.29 -57.68
N LYS A 254 -84.94 -60.91 -57.09
CA LYS A 254 -85.05 -62.24 -56.44
C LYS A 254 -85.91 -62.21 -55.18
N LYS A 255 -85.96 -61.08 -54.47
CA LYS A 255 -86.80 -60.88 -53.28
C LYS A 255 -88.28 -60.72 -53.64
N GLN A 256 -88.59 -59.91 -54.67
CA GLN A 256 -89.96 -59.70 -55.16
C GLN A 256 -90.60 -60.98 -55.73
N LEU A 257 -89.82 -61.88 -56.34
CA LEU A 257 -90.27 -63.19 -56.81
C LEU A 257 -90.64 -64.21 -55.70
N ARG A 258 -90.11 -64.03 -54.48
CA ARG A 258 -90.44 -64.88 -53.31
C ARG A 258 -91.73 -64.44 -52.62
N ASP A 259 -91.99 -63.14 -52.58
CA ASP A 259 -93.18 -62.56 -51.94
C ASP A 259 -94.45 -62.71 -52.79
N ALA A 260 -94.34 -62.64 -54.13
CA ALA A 260 -95.46 -62.89 -55.04
C ALA A 260 -96.00 -64.33 -54.95
N LYS A 261 -95.13 -65.34 -54.85
CA LYS A 261 -95.52 -66.76 -54.70
C LYS A 261 -96.21 -67.08 -53.36
N ARG A 262 -96.05 -66.23 -52.35
CA ARG A 262 -96.67 -66.39 -51.02
C ARG A 262 -98.09 -65.80 -50.96
N MET A 263 -98.36 -64.77 -51.75
CA MET A 263 -99.66 -64.09 -51.83
C MET A 263 -100.69 -64.88 -52.68
N ASP A 264 -100.24 -65.59 -53.72
CA ASP A 264 -101.12 -66.41 -54.57
C ASP A 264 -101.64 -67.67 -53.86
N LEU A 265 -100.85 -68.24 -52.92
CA LEU A 265 -101.23 -69.42 -52.15
C LEU A 265 -102.27 -69.12 -51.04
N GLN A 266 -102.39 -67.86 -50.62
CA GLN A 266 -103.33 -67.41 -49.58
C GLN A 266 -104.69 -66.98 -50.13
N ARG A 267 -104.77 -66.56 -51.41
CA ARG A 267 -106.04 -66.19 -52.06
C ARG A 267 -106.91 -67.42 -52.35
N GLN A 268 -106.32 -68.51 -52.82
CA GLN A 268 -107.04 -69.76 -53.16
C GLN A 268 -107.59 -70.54 -51.95
N LYS A 269 -107.10 -70.27 -50.73
CA LYS A 269 -107.56 -70.94 -49.50
C LYS A 269 -108.71 -70.22 -48.78
N LYS A 270 -108.98 -68.96 -49.11
CA LYS A 270 -109.99 -68.14 -48.42
C LYS A 270 -111.39 -68.25 -49.06
N GLU A 271 -111.49 -68.49 -50.37
CA GLU A 271 -112.79 -68.62 -51.07
C GLU A 271 -113.56 -69.90 -50.72
N ASN A 272 -112.87 -71.03 -50.48
CA ASN A 272 -113.52 -72.31 -50.20
C ASN A 272 -113.96 -72.51 -48.72
N ALA A 273 -113.53 -71.63 -47.80
CA ALA A 273 -113.77 -71.77 -46.36
C ALA A 273 -114.97 -70.94 -45.83
N GLN A 274 -115.53 -70.04 -46.64
CA GLN A 274 -116.51 -69.05 -46.20
C GLN A 274 -117.97 -69.52 -46.29
N ALA A 275 -118.27 -70.61 -47.02
CA ALA A 275 -119.63 -71.13 -47.19
C ALA A 275 -120.04 -72.24 -46.19
N ARG A 276 -119.10 -72.85 -45.45
CA ARG A 276 -119.37 -73.90 -44.43
C ARG A 276 -119.17 -73.45 -42.97
N LYS A 277 -118.52 -72.30 -42.75
CA LYS A 277 -118.19 -71.77 -41.41
C LYS A 277 -119.36 -71.11 -40.68
N GLN A 278 -120.36 -70.57 -41.37
CA GLN A 278 -121.40 -69.76 -40.73
C GLN A 278 -122.48 -70.54 -39.94
N ARG A 279 -122.42 -71.88 -39.84
CA ARG A 279 -123.45 -72.69 -39.13
C ARG A 279 -122.92 -73.61 -38.02
N MET A 280 -121.61 -73.81 -37.88
CA MET A 280 -121.02 -74.54 -36.73
C MET A 280 -120.30 -73.64 -35.72
N ILE A 281 -120.12 -72.35 -36.04
CA ILE A 281 -119.46 -71.35 -35.19
C ILE A 281 -120.27 -71.02 -33.92
N ASP A 282 -121.58 -71.24 -33.91
CA ASP A 282 -122.44 -70.87 -32.78
C ASP A 282 -122.49 -71.90 -31.64
N LEU A 283 -121.91 -73.10 -31.82
CA LEU A 283 -121.94 -74.18 -30.81
C LEU A 283 -120.58 -74.47 -30.13
N ALA A 284 -119.45 -74.07 -30.75
CA ALA A 284 -118.10 -74.41 -30.27
C ALA A 284 -117.38 -73.29 -29.47
N THR A 285 -117.91 -72.06 -29.44
CA THR A 285 -117.29 -70.89 -28.79
C THR A 285 -117.43 -70.84 -27.27
N LYS A 286 -118.25 -71.71 -26.65
CA LYS A 286 -118.49 -71.68 -25.19
C LYS A 286 -117.47 -72.46 -24.33
N ASN A 287 -116.63 -73.32 -24.92
CA ASN A 287 -115.72 -74.20 -24.14
C ASN A 287 -114.23 -73.82 -24.15
N LEU A 288 -113.77 -72.85 -24.96
CA LEU A 288 -112.33 -72.49 -25.09
C LEU A 288 -111.85 -71.33 -24.20
N VAL A 289 -112.73 -70.46 -23.72
CA VAL A 289 -112.37 -69.25 -22.93
C VAL A 289 -111.82 -69.58 -21.53
N LYS A 290 -112.10 -70.77 -20.99
CA LYS A 290 -111.67 -71.15 -19.62
C LYS A 290 -110.21 -71.61 -19.51
N LEU A 291 -109.50 -71.84 -20.61
CA LEU A 291 -108.11 -72.34 -20.61
C LEU A 291 -107.05 -71.23 -20.76
N GLU A 292 -107.37 -70.07 -21.35
CA GLU A 292 -106.40 -69.00 -21.61
C GLU A 292 -106.00 -68.20 -20.36
N GLN A 293 -106.92 -68.02 -19.40
CA GLN A 293 -106.69 -67.16 -18.22
C GLN A 293 -105.63 -67.70 -17.23
N LYS A 294 -105.32 -69.02 -17.24
CA LYS A 294 -104.31 -69.62 -16.32
C LYS A 294 -102.86 -69.44 -16.78
N ASN A 295 -102.60 -69.12 -18.05
CA ASN A 295 -101.24 -69.00 -18.59
C ASN A 295 -100.68 -67.57 -18.48
N GLU A 296 -101.53 -66.55 -18.42
CA GLU A 296 -101.09 -65.14 -18.34
C GLU A 296 -100.52 -64.75 -16.96
N GLU A 297 -101.02 -65.33 -15.86
CA GLU A 297 -100.54 -65.00 -14.50
C GLU A 297 -99.10 -65.48 -14.25
N ARG A 298 -98.68 -66.58 -14.88
CA ARG A 298 -97.34 -67.16 -14.69
C ARG A 298 -96.24 -66.33 -15.39
N LEU A 299 -96.58 -65.64 -16.48
CA LEU A 299 -95.65 -64.81 -17.26
C LEU A 299 -95.36 -63.46 -16.58
N GLN A 300 -96.34 -62.89 -15.86
CA GLN A 300 -96.18 -61.60 -15.17
C GLN A 300 -95.24 -61.66 -13.96
N ASN A 301 -95.21 -62.76 -13.22
CA ASN A 301 -94.36 -62.88 -12.02
C ASN A 301 -92.87 -62.99 -12.36
N GLN A 302 -92.50 -63.64 -13.47
CA GLN A 302 -91.10 -63.74 -13.91
C GLN A 302 -90.53 -62.39 -14.41
N SER A 303 -91.36 -61.52 -14.99
CA SER A 303 -90.92 -60.19 -15.43
C SER A 303 -90.60 -59.24 -14.26
N LYS A 304 -91.28 -59.39 -13.12
CA LYS A 304 -91.07 -58.53 -11.94
C LYS A 304 -89.77 -58.85 -11.19
N GLU A 305 -89.37 -60.12 -11.13
CA GLU A 305 -88.13 -60.53 -10.46
C GLU A 305 -86.86 -60.07 -11.19
N VAL A 306 -86.87 -60.05 -12.52
CA VAL A 306 -85.71 -59.58 -13.32
C VAL A 306 -85.47 -58.09 -13.12
N ARG A 307 -86.52 -57.26 -13.17
CA ARG A 307 -86.41 -55.81 -12.93
C ARG A 307 -85.89 -55.48 -11.53
N ALA A 308 -86.36 -56.21 -10.51
CA ALA A 308 -85.92 -55.99 -9.14
C ALA A 308 -84.43 -56.33 -8.91
N LYS A 309 -83.85 -57.25 -9.70
CA LYS A 309 -82.41 -57.56 -9.65
C LYS A 309 -81.59 -56.50 -10.40
N GLU A 310 -82.04 -56.06 -11.57
CA GLU A 310 -81.38 -54.99 -12.34
C GLU A 310 -81.31 -53.67 -11.56
N ASP A 311 -82.40 -53.29 -10.89
CA ASP A 311 -82.46 -52.06 -10.08
C ASP A 311 -81.53 -52.11 -8.85
N LYS A 312 -81.32 -53.29 -8.25
CA LYS A 312 -80.40 -53.46 -7.11
C LYS A 312 -78.94 -53.33 -7.54
N GLU A 313 -78.55 -53.97 -8.64
CA GLU A 313 -77.18 -53.87 -9.15
C GLU A 313 -76.81 -52.44 -9.56
N LEU A 314 -77.76 -51.69 -10.13
CA LEU A 314 -77.55 -50.28 -10.49
C LEU A 314 -77.33 -49.39 -9.26
N LYS A 315 -78.08 -49.62 -8.17
CA LYS A 315 -77.90 -48.88 -6.90
C LYS A 315 -76.54 -49.16 -6.26
N GLU A 316 -76.14 -50.42 -6.15
CA GLU A 316 -74.84 -50.78 -5.56
C GLU A 316 -73.63 -50.22 -6.34
N ARG A 317 -73.73 -50.13 -7.68
CA ARG A 317 -72.70 -49.49 -8.50
C ARG A 317 -72.66 -47.98 -8.30
N ALA A 318 -73.82 -47.34 -8.10
CA ALA A 318 -73.89 -45.91 -7.81
C ALA A 318 -73.28 -45.58 -6.45
N ASP A 319 -73.58 -46.36 -5.41
CA ASP A 319 -73.09 -46.16 -4.04
C ASP A 319 -71.57 -46.34 -3.95
N ARG A 320 -71.01 -47.36 -4.63
CA ARG A 320 -69.54 -47.55 -4.72
C ARG A 320 -68.84 -46.35 -5.36
N ARG A 321 -69.37 -45.83 -6.48
CA ARG A 321 -68.81 -44.64 -7.14
C ARG A 321 -68.93 -43.38 -6.27
N ALA A 322 -69.99 -43.26 -5.47
CA ALA A 322 -70.15 -42.15 -4.55
C ALA A 322 -69.10 -42.19 -3.42
N ALA A 323 -68.88 -43.36 -2.82
CA ALA A 323 -67.88 -43.55 -1.77
C ALA A 323 -66.44 -43.29 -2.28
N GLU A 324 -66.09 -43.76 -3.48
CA GLU A 324 -64.79 -43.48 -4.10
C GLU A 324 -64.57 -41.99 -4.35
N LYS A 325 -65.59 -41.27 -4.86
CA LYS A 325 -65.51 -39.82 -5.06
C LYS A 325 -65.28 -39.06 -3.75
N GLU A 326 -65.95 -39.46 -2.67
CA GLU A 326 -65.80 -38.84 -1.37
C GLU A 326 -64.39 -39.09 -0.77
N ALA A 327 -63.87 -40.31 -0.92
CA ALA A 327 -62.51 -40.64 -0.51
C ALA A 327 -61.44 -39.81 -1.27
N ILE A 328 -61.60 -39.66 -2.59
CA ILE A 328 -60.72 -38.83 -3.42
C ILE A 328 -60.80 -37.36 -2.99
N ALA A 329 -62.01 -36.85 -2.72
CA ALA A 329 -62.21 -35.47 -2.27
C ALA A 329 -61.53 -35.21 -0.91
N ARG A 330 -61.65 -36.14 0.06
CA ARG A 330 -60.96 -36.05 1.35
C ARG A 330 -59.44 -36.05 1.19
N SER A 331 -58.89 -36.95 0.38
CA SER A 331 -57.45 -37.03 0.12
C SER A 331 -56.92 -35.75 -0.54
N ARG A 332 -57.61 -35.22 -1.55
CA ARG A 332 -57.24 -33.95 -2.20
C ARG A 332 -57.29 -32.77 -1.23
N ARG A 333 -58.32 -32.69 -0.37
CA ARG A 333 -58.41 -31.65 0.65
C ARG A 333 -57.23 -31.71 1.61
N HIS A 334 -56.87 -32.90 2.08
CA HIS A 334 -55.72 -33.08 2.96
C HIS A 334 -54.39 -32.72 2.29
N GLN A 335 -54.18 -33.11 1.03
CA GLN A 335 -52.98 -32.72 0.27
C GLN A 335 -52.87 -31.20 0.08
N LEU A 336 -53.99 -30.52 -0.18
CA LEU A 336 -54.00 -29.06 -0.27
C LEU A 336 -53.67 -28.39 1.07
N GLU A 337 -54.19 -28.93 2.18
CA GLU A 337 -53.89 -28.44 3.52
C GLU A 337 -52.41 -28.64 3.89
N CYS A 338 -51.82 -29.80 3.60
CA CYS A 338 -50.38 -30.03 3.82
C CYS A 338 -49.53 -29.07 3.00
N LYS A 339 -49.84 -28.87 1.71
CA LYS A 339 -49.14 -27.90 0.85
C LYS A 339 -49.29 -26.46 1.35
N GLN A 340 -50.44 -26.10 1.93
CA GLN A 340 -50.63 -24.78 2.53
C GLN A 340 -49.75 -24.60 3.76
N ARG A 341 -49.70 -25.59 4.66
CA ARG A 341 -48.84 -25.55 5.85
C ARG A 341 -47.35 -25.49 5.50
N GLU A 342 -46.90 -26.26 4.50
CA GLU A 342 -45.52 -26.20 4.02
C GLU A 342 -45.18 -24.80 3.50
N LYS A 343 -46.06 -24.19 2.69
CA LYS A 343 -45.86 -22.81 2.22
C LYS A 343 -45.83 -21.79 3.35
N GLU A 344 -46.68 -21.93 4.36
CA GLU A 344 -46.69 -21.05 5.52
C GLU A 344 -45.39 -21.18 6.33
N HIS A 345 -44.88 -22.40 6.50
CA HIS A 345 -43.61 -22.66 7.16
C HIS A 345 -42.43 -22.06 6.38
N GLU A 346 -42.34 -22.33 5.07
CA GLU A 346 -41.32 -21.75 4.20
C GLU A 346 -41.35 -20.21 4.23
N ALA A 347 -42.54 -19.61 4.26
CA ALA A 347 -42.70 -18.16 4.36
C ALA A 347 -42.20 -17.61 5.71
N GLN A 348 -42.42 -18.33 6.81
CA GLN A 348 -41.92 -17.97 8.13
C GLN A 348 -40.39 -18.07 8.20
N GLU A 349 -39.80 -19.17 7.73
CA GLU A 349 -38.34 -19.35 7.69
C GLU A 349 -37.66 -18.29 6.80
N ALA A 350 -38.28 -17.93 5.67
CA ALA A 350 -37.81 -16.87 4.80
C ALA A 350 -37.82 -15.50 5.51
N LEU A 351 -38.89 -15.19 6.25
CA LEU A 351 -39.01 -13.95 6.99
C LEU A 351 -37.98 -13.85 8.12
N GLU A 352 -37.77 -14.94 8.87
CA GLU A 352 -36.72 -15.02 9.90
C GLU A 352 -35.32 -14.85 9.29
N SER A 353 -35.06 -15.48 8.15
CA SER A 353 -33.80 -15.34 7.42
C SER A 353 -33.57 -13.88 7.01
N VAL A 354 -34.59 -13.20 6.47
CA VAL A 354 -34.51 -11.78 6.09
C VAL A 354 -34.17 -10.90 7.30
N ILE A 355 -34.81 -11.13 8.45
CA ILE A 355 -34.53 -10.38 9.69
C ILE A 355 -33.09 -10.63 10.15
N GLN A 356 -32.61 -11.87 10.12
CA GLN A 356 -31.23 -12.20 10.49
C GLN A 356 -30.22 -11.54 9.57
N TRP A 357 -30.47 -11.55 8.25
CA TRP A 357 -29.62 -10.86 7.26
C TRP A 357 -29.61 -9.36 7.44
N GLU A 358 -30.76 -8.75 7.75
CA GLU A 358 -30.83 -7.31 8.02
C GLU A 358 -30.04 -6.94 9.28
N GLN A 359 -30.17 -7.71 10.36
CA GLN A 359 -29.40 -7.51 11.59
C GLN A 359 -27.89 -7.70 11.35
N PHE A 360 -27.52 -8.72 10.57
CA PHE A 360 -26.12 -8.95 10.20
C PHE A 360 -25.58 -7.80 9.37
N GLY A 361 -26.32 -7.34 8.36
CA GLY A 361 -25.96 -6.19 7.53
C GLY A 361 -25.74 -4.92 8.37
N ARG A 362 -26.64 -4.62 9.32
CA ARG A 362 -26.49 -3.49 10.26
C ARG A 362 -25.22 -3.61 11.11
N ARG A 363 -24.88 -4.81 11.59
CA ARG A 363 -23.64 -5.03 12.37
C ARG A 363 -22.39 -4.78 11.52
N ILE A 364 -22.36 -5.30 10.30
CA ILE A 364 -21.25 -5.08 9.37
C ILE A 364 -21.11 -3.60 9.02
N GLU A 365 -22.21 -2.89 8.77
CA GLU A 365 -22.17 -1.46 8.48
C GLU A 365 -21.64 -0.65 9.67
N MET A 366 -22.06 -1.00 10.90
CA MET A 366 -21.54 -0.37 12.12
C MET A 366 -20.04 -0.64 12.33
N GLN A 367 -19.58 -1.87 12.11
CA GLN A 367 -18.16 -2.23 12.19
C GLN A 367 -17.34 -1.48 11.13
N SER A 368 -17.82 -1.43 9.89
CA SER A 368 -17.17 -0.68 8.82
C SER A 368 -17.06 0.81 9.13
N LYS A 369 -18.11 1.42 9.68
CA LYS A 369 -18.07 2.83 10.14
C LYS A 369 -17.08 3.05 11.28
N GLN A 370 -16.97 2.10 12.22
CA GLN A 370 -16.00 2.17 13.31
C GLN A 370 -14.57 2.06 12.79
N GLU A 371 -14.27 1.08 11.93
CA GLU A 371 -12.96 0.91 11.31
C GLU A 371 -12.56 2.15 10.48
N GLU A 372 -13.49 2.76 9.74
CA GLU A 372 -13.23 4.00 9.03
C GLU A 372 -12.89 5.17 9.98
N GLN A 373 -13.59 5.28 11.11
CA GLN A 373 -13.30 6.31 12.11
C GLN A 373 -11.95 6.08 12.77
N GLU A 374 -11.60 4.84 13.11
CA GLU A 374 -10.30 4.48 13.67
C GLU A 374 -9.17 4.80 12.70
N ARG A 375 -9.29 4.40 11.42
CA ARG A 375 -8.32 4.76 10.37
C ARG A 375 -8.15 6.27 10.23
N ARG A 376 -9.25 7.03 10.22
CA ARG A 376 -9.18 8.51 10.18
C ARG A 376 -8.45 9.09 11.39
N LEU A 377 -8.65 8.53 12.59
CA LEU A 377 -7.96 8.97 13.79
C LEU A 377 -6.46 8.62 13.76
N GLU A 378 -6.11 7.44 13.25
CA GLU A 378 -4.72 7.02 13.06
C GLU A 378 -4.01 7.90 12.03
N ASP A 379 -4.64 8.16 10.89
CA ASP A 379 -4.14 9.06 9.85
C ASP A 379 -3.94 10.48 10.39
N LEU A 380 -4.87 10.98 11.21
CA LEU A 380 -4.74 12.28 11.86
C LEU A 380 -3.56 12.30 12.83
N ARG A 381 -3.39 11.26 13.65
CA ARG A 381 -2.24 11.13 14.57
C ARG A 381 -0.92 11.09 13.81
N LEU A 382 -0.87 10.33 12.71
CA LEU A 382 0.29 10.25 11.84
C LEU A 382 0.62 11.61 11.21
N ALA A 383 -0.38 12.32 10.70
CA ALA A 383 -0.21 13.65 10.12
C ALA A 383 0.31 14.67 11.15
N VAL A 384 -0.21 14.64 12.38
CA VAL A 384 0.29 15.48 13.48
C VAL A 384 1.73 15.13 13.82
N GLY A 385 2.08 13.84 13.92
CA GLY A 385 3.44 13.38 14.17
C GLY A 385 4.42 13.82 13.07
N GLN A 386 4.04 13.66 11.80
CA GLN A 386 4.84 14.11 10.66
C GLN A 386 5.04 15.63 10.66
N LYS A 387 4.01 16.40 11.00
CA LYS A 387 4.12 17.86 11.15
C LYS A 387 5.12 18.23 12.25
N GLN A 388 5.04 17.59 13.42
CA GLN A 388 5.98 17.83 14.51
C GLN A 388 7.43 17.49 14.11
N GLN A 389 7.65 16.39 13.41
CA GLN A 389 8.97 16.02 12.88
C GLN A 389 9.48 17.04 11.85
N ALA A 390 8.61 17.50 10.95
CA ALA A 390 8.96 18.53 9.98
C ALA A 390 9.32 19.86 10.65
N ASP A 391 8.55 20.28 11.66
CA ASP A 391 8.82 21.49 12.43
C ASP A 391 10.12 21.38 13.25
N ALA A 392 10.38 20.22 13.85
CA ALA A 392 11.65 19.95 14.54
C ALA A 392 12.84 20.02 13.57
N ARG A 393 12.75 19.39 12.40
CA ARG A 393 13.78 19.45 11.36
C ARG A 393 13.99 20.87 10.83
N ARG A 394 12.93 21.66 10.70
CA ARG A 394 13.05 23.07 10.32
C ARG A 394 13.81 23.87 11.38
N LYS A 395 13.55 23.63 12.67
CA LYS A 395 14.29 24.26 13.77
C LYS A 395 15.77 23.89 13.72
N THR A 396 16.10 22.61 13.61
CA THR A 396 17.52 22.19 13.55
C THR A 396 18.26 22.81 12.38
N ILE A 397 17.64 22.87 11.19
CA ILE A 397 18.25 23.53 10.02
C ILE A 397 18.45 25.04 10.27
N MET A 398 17.50 25.70 10.93
CA MET A 398 17.64 27.12 11.28
C MET A 398 18.75 27.32 12.31
N ASP A 399 18.83 26.48 13.34
CA ASP A 399 19.85 26.53 14.38
C ASP A 399 21.26 26.27 13.79
N GLU A 400 21.39 25.26 12.91
CA GLU A 400 22.62 24.99 12.15
C GLU A 400 23.03 26.19 11.29
N ARG A 401 22.07 26.85 10.64
CA ARG A 401 22.34 28.05 9.84
C ARG A 401 22.78 29.22 10.72
N VAL A 402 22.17 29.39 11.88
CA VAL A 402 22.56 30.44 12.84
C VAL A 402 23.96 30.17 13.38
N ALA A 403 24.27 28.92 13.75
CA ALA A 403 25.60 28.51 14.19
C ALA A 403 26.65 28.75 13.10
N ALA A 404 26.38 28.34 11.84
CA ALA A 404 27.28 28.59 10.73
C ALA A 404 27.52 30.10 10.49
N LEU A 405 26.48 30.94 10.63
CA LEU A 405 26.64 32.39 10.54
C LEU A 405 27.45 32.98 11.70
N GLN A 406 27.35 32.41 12.90
CA GLN A 406 28.16 32.82 14.06
C GLN A 406 29.62 32.41 13.85
N ASP A 407 29.87 31.17 13.44
CA ASP A 407 31.20 30.66 13.11
C ASP A 407 31.85 31.52 12.01
N ASP A 408 31.10 31.87 10.96
CA ASP A 408 31.56 32.78 9.90
C ASP A 408 31.91 34.18 10.46
N GLN A 409 31.12 34.71 11.38
CA GLN A 409 31.40 36.00 12.02
C GLN A 409 32.65 35.94 12.90
N GLU A 410 32.82 34.87 13.68
CA GLU A 410 33.98 34.65 14.52
C GLU A 410 35.25 34.47 13.68
N ALA A 411 35.17 33.69 12.60
CA ALA A 411 36.25 33.54 11.64
C ALA A 411 36.64 34.89 11.00
N ARG A 412 35.65 35.71 10.61
CA ARG A 412 35.91 37.07 10.08
C ARG A 412 36.60 37.96 11.12
N ARG A 413 36.14 37.96 12.37
CA ARG A 413 36.77 38.73 13.46
C ARG A 413 38.21 38.27 13.73
N ALA A 414 38.46 36.96 13.72
CA ALA A 414 39.80 36.42 13.88
C ALA A 414 40.72 36.86 12.73
N LEU A 415 40.22 36.82 11.49
CA LEU A 415 40.96 37.30 10.31
C LEU A 415 41.23 38.81 10.37
N GLU A 416 40.25 39.61 10.80
CA GLU A 416 40.41 41.06 11.02
C GLU A 416 41.50 41.36 12.06
N TYR A 417 41.46 40.65 13.20
CA TYR A 417 42.49 40.77 14.24
C TYR A 417 43.88 40.37 13.74
N GLU A 418 44.00 39.27 12.99
CA GLU A 418 45.27 38.86 12.34
C GLU A 418 45.77 39.90 11.34
N ASN A 419 44.85 40.50 10.56
CA ASN A 419 45.17 41.55 9.59
C ASN A 419 45.71 42.80 10.27
N GLU A 420 45.09 43.25 11.37
CA GLU A 420 45.55 44.39 12.15
C GLU A 420 46.91 44.12 12.79
N ARG A 421 47.08 42.96 13.41
CA ARG A 421 48.36 42.53 13.98
C ARG A 421 49.47 42.50 12.93
N PHE A 422 49.17 42.02 11.72
CA PHE A 422 50.14 42.00 10.62
C PHE A 422 50.53 43.41 10.19
N LYS A 423 49.55 44.33 10.07
CA LYS A 423 49.84 45.72 9.70
C LYS A 423 50.79 46.38 10.69
N VAL A 424 50.59 46.18 11.99
CA VAL A 424 51.48 46.73 13.04
C VAL A 424 52.90 46.19 12.88
N VAL A 425 53.05 44.86 12.73
CA VAL A 425 54.37 44.23 12.58
C VAL A 425 55.06 44.63 11.28
N ALA A 426 54.31 44.73 10.18
CA ALA A 426 54.84 45.15 8.88
C ALA A 426 55.22 46.64 8.83
N GLN A 427 54.50 47.50 9.57
CA GLN A 427 54.87 48.90 9.77
C GLN A 427 56.16 49.03 10.59
N GLN A 428 56.28 48.31 11.70
CA GLN A 428 57.52 48.25 12.49
C GLN A 428 58.71 47.79 11.65
N ALA A 429 58.52 46.74 10.85
CA ALA A 429 59.52 46.25 9.91
C ALA A 429 59.96 47.31 8.87
N LEU A 430 59.03 48.17 8.44
CA LEU A 430 59.27 49.22 7.48
C LEU A 430 60.01 50.40 8.11
N ASP A 431 59.65 50.76 9.35
CA ASP A 431 60.32 51.80 10.11
C ASP A 431 61.75 51.37 10.50
N GLU A 432 61.95 50.13 10.95
CA GLU A 432 63.29 49.55 11.17
C GLU A 432 64.15 49.58 9.88
N ALA A 433 63.56 49.26 8.73
CA ALA A 433 64.28 49.29 7.46
C ALA A 433 64.69 50.71 7.05
N ARG A 434 63.84 51.71 7.35
CA ARG A 434 64.15 53.13 7.14
C ARG A 434 65.25 53.62 8.08
N GLU A 435 65.19 53.24 9.36
CA GLU A 435 66.22 53.57 10.35
C GLU A 435 67.59 52.98 9.97
N ARG A 436 67.61 51.79 9.37
CA ARG A 436 68.83 51.15 8.84
C ARG A 436 69.37 51.79 7.55
N GLY A 437 68.65 52.72 6.93
CA GLY A 437 69.08 53.43 5.73
C GLY A 437 68.92 52.66 4.41
N LEU A 438 68.09 51.62 4.37
CA LEU A 438 67.81 50.86 3.14
C LEU A 438 67.14 51.75 2.09
N THR A 439 67.77 51.87 0.92
CA THR A 439 67.30 52.75 -0.16
C THR A 439 66.05 52.21 -0.86
N ASN A 440 65.88 50.88 -0.89
CA ASN A 440 64.77 50.22 -1.57
C ASN A 440 63.83 49.51 -0.59
N VAL A 441 62.91 50.27 0.00
CA VAL A 441 61.87 49.76 0.92
C VAL A 441 60.62 49.24 0.17
N PHE A 442 60.61 49.33 -1.17
CA PHE A 442 59.48 48.94 -2.01
C PHE A 442 59.03 47.48 -1.83
N PRO A 443 59.92 46.47 -1.68
CA PRO A 443 59.49 45.10 -1.44
C PRO A 443 58.66 44.93 -0.17
N ILE A 444 59.00 45.66 0.90
CA ILE A 444 58.28 45.63 2.19
C ILE A 444 56.94 46.38 2.07
N GLN A 445 56.93 47.54 1.38
CA GLN A 445 55.68 48.26 1.08
C GLN A 445 54.72 47.42 0.22
N LYS A 446 55.25 46.65 -0.74
CA LYS A 446 54.45 45.74 -1.54
C LYS A 446 53.80 44.67 -0.67
N ALA A 447 54.52 44.10 0.32
CA ALA A 447 53.95 43.10 1.24
C ALA A 447 52.80 43.64 2.12
N LEU A 448 52.73 44.96 2.36
CA LEU A 448 51.61 45.60 3.07
C LEU A 448 50.35 45.69 2.20
N VAL A 449 50.52 45.87 0.89
CA VAL A 449 49.43 46.06 -0.09
C VAL A 449 49.00 44.74 -0.73
N GLU A 450 49.91 43.76 -0.80
CA GLU A 450 49.67 42.46 -1.40
C GLU A 450 48.54 41.74 -0.65
N LYS A 451 47.49 41.36 -1.38
CA LYS A 451 46.36 40.62 -0.81
C LYS A 451 46.87 39.29 -0.27
N ARG A 452 46.30 38.85 0.85
CA ARG A 452 46.59 37.54 1.43
C ARG A 452 46.39 36.49 0.34
N ILE A 453 47.47 35.85 -0.08
CA ILE A 453 47.39 34.64 -0.88
C ILE A 453 47.09 33.55 0.14
N ASP A 454 45.80 33.38 0.43
CA ASP A 454 45.34 32.17 1.11
C ASP A 454 45.56 31.04 0.11
N LEU A 455 46.73 30.41 0.18
CA LEU A 455 46.88 29.07 -0.34
C LEU A 455 45.90 28.24 0.49
N LEU A 456 44.69 28.06 -0.05
CA LEU A 456 43.74 27.08 0.45
C LEU A 456 44.52 25.82 0.78
N HIS A 457 44.34 25.28 1.98
CA HIS A 457 44.98 24.04 2.37
C HIS A 457 44.83 23.06 1.22
N ALA A 458 45.96 22.52 0.74
CA ALA A 458 45.98 21.48 -0.29
C ALA A 458 45.41 20.15 0.23
N SER A 459 44.40 20.18 1.11
CA SER A 459 43.52 19.06 1.41
C SER A 459 42.40 19.00 0.36
N GLY A 460 42.81 18.91 -0.90
CA GLY A 460 41.97 18.51 -2.02
C GLY A 460 41.90 16.98 -2.16
N PHE A 461 42.07 16.23 -1.06
CA PHE A 461 41.67 14.84 -1.05
C PHE A 461 40.15 14.80 -0.92
N ARG A 462 39.48 14.68 -2.06
CA ARG A 462 38.13 14.13 -2.13
C ARG A 462 38.14 12.79 -1.40
N VAL A 463 37.29 12.65 -0.38
CA VAL A 463 36.70 11.36 0.01
C VAL A 463 35.34 11.30 -0.63
#